data_AF-A0A2A4VZ20-F1
#
_entry.id   AF-A0A2A4VZ20-F1
#
_cell.length_a   1.000
_cell.length_b   1.000
_cell.length_c   1.000
_cell.angle_alpha   90.00
_cell.angle_beta   90.00
_cell.angle_gamma   90.00
#
_symmetry.space_group_name_H-M   'P 1'
#
loop_
_entity.id
_entity.type
_entity.pdbx_description
1 polymer ?
#
loop_
_entity_poly.entity_id
_entity_poly.type
_entity_poly.pdbx_seq_one_letter_code
_entity_poly.pdbx_strand_id
1 'polypeptide(L)'
;MNISSTFKKLIMATAVVAMVVVIFLVHALAGLGASPVVFADPPAFIERYAAEMDHSEPASPPKEPETDGGQGDETESAKLTTDFSNEEALVLNLVLDGEKPDVLLRLFTHPEKAQRVKTAMAFAALNARLNHDEESDFSEKKNEFWVDVEEHFPDIQNAFFEALIASAEEGTMNKIPYTLAWWMPGQERKTAEVLAWAAKHHPDPWVRRFSVFFVVEHGGHEDLASALLRDRTHDPDYIVRKTVLDQRFRRFTGEW
;
A
#
# COMPACT_ATOMS: atom_id res chain seq x y z
N MET A 1 -58.79 -2.71 10.22
CA MET A 1 -58.35 -2.05 11.46
C MET A 1 -57.43 -0.89 11.08
N ASN A 2 -57.87 0.37 11.23
CA ASN A 2 -57.07 1.53 10.82
C ASN A 2 -56.09 1.90 11.93
N ILE A 3 -54.80 1.63 11.70
CA ILE A 3 -53.73 1.98 12.62
C ILE A 3 -53.53 3.50 12.59
N SER A 4 -53.53 4.14 13.77
CA SER A 4 -53.37 5.59 13.88
C SER A 4 -52.00 6.06 13.40
N SER A 5 -51.94 7.28 12.83
CA SER A 5 -50.70 7.88 12.32
C SER A 5 -49.61 7.97 13.40
N THR A 6 -50.00 8.27 14.64
CA THR A 6 -49.09 8.33 15.80
C THR A 6 -48.45 6.98 16.11
N PHE A 7 -49.22 5.89 16.06
CA PHE A 7 -48.69 4.55 16.29
C PHE A 7 -47.74 4.11 15.17
N LYS A 8 -48.02 4.46 13.91
CA LYS A 8 -47.09 4.22 12.79
C LYS A 8 -45.76 4.95 12.98
N LYS A 9 -45.79 6.22 13.42
CA LYS A 9 -44.58 7.00 13.72
C LYS A 9 -43.77 6.39 14.86
N LEU A 10 -44.44 5.91 15.92
CA LEU A 10 -43.79 5.25 17.05
C LEU A 10 -43.09 3.94 16.63
N ILE A 11 -43.73 3.14 15.79
CA ILE A 11 -43.11 1.92 15.24
C ILE A 11 -41.89 2.28 14.40
N MET A 12 -41.99 3.27 13.49
CA MET A 12 -40.85 3.69 12.67
C MET A 12 -39.69 4.20 13.52
N ALA A 13 -39.96 5.06 14.51
CA ALA A 13 -38.93 5.56 15.42
C ALA A 13 -38.24 4.43 16.19
N THR A 14 -39.03 3.47 16.70
CA THR A 14 -38.49 2.31 17.42
C THR A 14 -37.61 1.45 16.52
N ALA A 15 -38.03 1.21 15.26
CA ALA A 15 -37.25 0.45 14.29
C ALA A 15 -35.93 1.14 13.94
N VAL A 16 -35.93 2.47 13.75
CA VAL A 16 -34.71 3.24 13.49
C VAL A 16 -33.76 3.19 14.69
N VAL A 17 -34.25 3.39 15.90
CA VAL A 17 -33.42 3.31 17.11
C VAL A 17 -32.85 1.91 17.30
N ALA A 18 -33.65 0.86 17.11
CA ALA A 18 -33.17 -0.52 17.19
C ALA A 18 -32.07 -0.80 16.15
N MET A 19 -32.23 -0.32 14.92
CA MET A 19 -31.23 -0.45 13.86
C MET A 19 -29.91 0.24 14.24
N VAL A 20 -29.97 1.48 14.76
CA VAL A 20 -28.79 2.21 15.24
C VAL A 20 -28.10 1.49 16.39
N VAL A 21 -28.86 0.98 17.37
CA VAL A 21 -28.32 0.21 18.50
C VAL A 21 -27.64 -1.07 18.03
N VAL A 22 -28.24 -1.80 17.09
CA VAL A 22 -27.64 -3.02 16.52
C VAL A 22 -26.34 -2.70 15.80
N ILE A 23 -26.33 -1.65 14.97
CA ILE A 23 -25.10 -1.20 14.27
C ILE A 23 -24.01 -0.82 15.29
N PHE A 24 -24.36 -0.06 16.33
CA PHE A 24 -23.42 0.33 17.38
C PHE A 24 -22.87 -0.89 18.13
N LEU A 25 -23.72 -1.84 18.51
CA LEU A 25 -23.30 -3.06 19.18
C LEU A 25 -22.37 -3.89 18.30
N VAL A 26 -22.67 -4.03 16.99
CA VAL A 26 -21.76 -4.71 16.05
C VAL A 26 -20.39 -4.04 16.03
N HIS A 27 -20.30 -2.70 16.04
CA HIS A 27 -19.00 -2.00 16.09
C HIS A 27 -18.27 -2.17 17.41
N ALA A 28 -18.97 -1.95 18.52
CA ALA A 28 -18.39 -2.01 19.85
C ALA A 28 -17.90 -3.43 20.18
N LEU A 29 -18.67 -4.44 19.79
CA LEU A 29 -18.34 -5.85 20.00
C LEU A 29 -17.28 -6.35 19.01
N ALA A 30 -17.21 -5.82 17.78
CA ALA A 30 -16.18 -6.21 16.81
C ALA A 30 -14.76 -5.95 17.34
N GLY A 31 -14.57 -4.90 18.13
CA GLY A 31 -13.30 -4.61 18.82
C GLY A 31 -12.97 -5.58 19.96
N LEU A 32 -13.97 -6.21 20.59
CA LEU A 32 -13.74 -7.23 21.63
C LEU A 32 -13.22 -8.55 21.04
N GLY A 33 -13.53 -8.81 19.77
CA GLY A 33 -12.98 -9.93 19.00
C GLY A 33 -11.77 -9.56 18.17
N ALA A 34 -11.10 -8.43 18.46
CA ALA A 34 -9.94 -8.00 17.70
C ALA A 34 -8.80 -9.02 17.80
N SER A 35 -8.23 -9.36 16.64
CA SER A 35 -7.08 -10.25 16.56
C SER A 35 -5.80 -9.45 16.36
N PRO A 36 -4.66 -9.84 16.94
CA PRO A 36 -3.40 -9.19 16.64
C PRO A 36 -3.07 -9.33 15.14
N VAL A 37 -2.41 -8.32 14.59
CA VAL A 37 -1.80 -8.42 13.27
C VAL A 37 -0.54 -9.27 13.40
N VAL A 38 -0.46 -10.32 12.60
CA VAL A 38 0.68 -11.24 12.58
C VAL A 38 1.22 -11.25 11.16
N PHE A 39 2.54 -11.08 11.04
CA PHE A 39 3.24 -11.24 9.77
C PHE A 39 3.05 -12.67 9.24
N ALA A 40 2.92 -12.82 7.94
CA ALA A 40 2.79 -14.13 7.29
C ALA A 40 3.60 -14.11 5.99
N ASP A 41 3.96 -15.29 5.49
CA ASP A 41 4.73 -15.38 4.26
C ASP A 41 4.01 -14.66 3.09
N PRO A 42 4.76 -13.93 2.25
CA PRO A 42 4.18 -13.18 1.14
C PRO A 42 3.63 -14.10 0.04
N PRO A 43 2.85 -13.57 -0.91
CA PRO A 43 2.46 -14.32 -2.10
C PRO A 43 3.66 -14.95 -2.82
N ALA A 44 3.55 -16.24 -3.18
CA ALA A 44 4.66 -17.04 -3.69
C ALA A 44 5.36 -16.50 -4.94
N PHE A 45 4.72 -15.62 -5.71
CA PHE A 45 5.34 -15.02 -6.89
C PHE A 45 6.41 -13.98 -6.54
N ILE A 46 6.35 -13.38 -5.34
CA ILE A 46 7.38 -12.43 -4.87
C ILE A 46 8.70 -13.18 -4.65
N GLU A 47 8.65 -14.35 -4.01
CA GLU A 47 9.84 -15.18 -3.79
C GLU A 47 10.46 -15.66 -5.10
N ARG A 48 9.64 -16.00 -6.10
CA ARG A 48 10.11 -16.41 -7.43
C ARG A 48 10.86 -15.28 -8.13
N TYR A 49 10.36 -14.05 -8.01
CA TYR A 49 11.02 -12.88 -8.59
C TYR A 49 12.36 -12.60 -7.90
N ALA A 50 12.40 -12.63 -6.57
CA ALA A 50 13.64 -12.43 -5.83
C ALA A 50 14.72 -13.45 -6.27
N ALA A 51 14.35 -14.71 -6.45
CA ALA A 51 15.26 -15.75 -6.95
C ALA A 51 15.74 -15.50 -8.39
N GLU A 52 14.90 -14.92 -9.26
CA GLU A 52 15.29 -14.55 -10.63
C GLU A 52 16.32 -13.40 -10.63
N MET A 53 16.14 -12.40 -9.75
CA MET A 53 17.05 -11.27 -9.62
C MET A 53 18.41 -11.65 -9.03
N ASP A 54 18.45 -12.61 -8.10
CA ASP A 54 19.70 -13.11 -7.51
C ASP A 54 20.62 -13.82 -8.53
N HIS A 55 20.07 -14.22 -9.68
CA HIS A 55 20.81 -14.83 -10.78
C HIS A 55 21.20 -13.83 -11.89
N SER A 56 20.85 -12.56 -11.75
CA SER A 56 21.15 -11.51 -12.73
C SER A 56 22.53 -10.89 -12.48
N GLU A 57 23.28 -10.60 -13.55
CA GLU A 57 24.61 -9.99 -13.41
C GLU A 57 24.52 -8.58 -12.79
N PRO A 58 25.39 -8.23 -11.82
CA PRO A 58 25.38 -6.90 -11.24
C PRO A 58 25.77 -5.83 -12.25
N ALA A 59 24.79 -5.02 -12.63
CA ALA A 59 25.05 -3.74 -13.28
C ALA A 59 25.83 -2.86 -12.32
N SER A 60 26.92 -2.23 -12.80
CA SER A 60 27.72 -1.34 -11.97
C SER A 60 26.83 -0.22 -11.39
N PRO A 61 26.86 0.01 -10.07
CA PRO A 61 26.02 1.04 -9.46
C PRO A 61 26.38 2.43 -10.01
N PRO A 62 25.42 3.36 -10.08
CA PRO A 62 25.72 4.77 -10.31
C PRO A 62 26.67 5.25 -9.22
N LYS A 63 27.59 6.15 -9.58
CA LYS A 63 28.60 6.68 -8.65
C LYS A 63 27.89 7.37 -7.47
N GLU A 64 27.97 6.78 -6.28
CA GLU A 64 27.46 7.40 -5.06
C GLU A 64 28.09 8.81 -4.88
N PRO A 65 27.32 9.80 -4.40
CA PRO A 65 27.93 11.04 -3.91
C PRO A 65 28.76 10.70 -2.66
N GLU A 66 30.07 10.94 -2.74
CA GLU A 66 31.02 10.75 -1.64
C GLU A 66 30.49 11.42 -0.36
N THR A 67 30.09 10.61 0.62
CA THR A 67 29.79 11.10 1.96
C THR A 67 30.78 10.52 2.94
N ASP A 68 31.43 11.42 3.67
CA ASP A 68 32.59 11.23 4.53
C ASP A 68 32.36 10.14 5.60
N GLY A 69 33.38 9.31 5.79
CA GLY A 69 33.31 8.09 6.60
C GLY A 69 33.16 8.37 8.10
N GLY A 70 32.12 7.79 8.69
CA GLY A 70 31.93 7.70 10.13
C GLY A 70 31.75 6.24 10.55
N GLN A 71 32.81 5.62 11.03
CA GLN A 71 32.84 4.28 11.58
C GLN A 71 32.19 4.26 12.97
N GLY A 72 31.13 3.46 13.14
CA GLY A 72 30.46 3.21 14.42
C GLY A 72 29.87 1.81 14.46
N ASP A 73 30.55 0.92 15.20
CA ASP A 73 30.04 -0.38 15.63
C ASP A 73 28.84 -0.20 16.58
N GLU A 74 27.69 -0.78 16.23
CA GLU A 74 26.87 -1.66 17.10
C GLU A 74 25.69 -2.21 16.28
N THR A 75 25.66 -3.53 16.12
CA THR A 75 24.85 -4.26 15.13
C THR A 75 23.43 -4.52 15.63
N GLU A 76 22.55 -3.51 15.57
CA GLU A 76 21.22 -3.73 15.00
C GLU A 76 21.40 -3.57 13.49
N SER A 77 21.12 -4.61 12.69
CA SER A 77 21.18 -4.46 11.24
C SER A 77 20.30 -3.28 10.84
N ALA A 78 20.90 -2.22 10.27
CA ALA A 78 20.16 -1.03 9.87
C ALA A 78 18.96 -1.45 9.00
N LYS A 79 17.75 -1.07 9.43
CA LYS A 79 16.51 -1.40 8.72
C LYS A 79 16.59 -0.87 7.29
N LEU A 80 16.29 -1.72 6.30
CA LEU A 80 16.35 -1.36 4.88
C LEU A 80 15.34 -0.25 4.54
N THR A 81 14.28 -0.14 5.33
CA THR A 81 13.19 0.81 5.11
C THR A 81 13.32 2.09 5.91
N THR A 82 14.47 2.32 6.56
CA THR A 82 14.82 3.58 7.25
C THR A 82 16.04 4.24 6.60
N ASP A 83 16.17 5.56 6.73
CA ASP A 83 17.31 6.36 6.23
C ASP A 83 17.59 6.23 4.73
N PHE A 84 16.55 6.45 3.91
CA PHE A 84 16.65 6.48 2.44
C PHE A 84 16.64 7.92 1.87
N SER A 85 17.08 8.92 2.64
CA SER A 85 17.08 10.33 2.20
C SER A 85 17.99 10.61 1.01
N ASN A 86 19.10 9.85 0.90
CA ASN A 86 19.99 9.93 -0.26
C ASN A 86 19.28 9.41 -1.52
N GLU A 87 18.53 8.33 -1.39
CA GLU A 87 17.71 7.76 -2.45
C GLU A 87 16.53 8.66 -2.81
N GLU A 88 15.91 9.37 -1.85
CA GLU A 88 14.93 10.42 -2.17
C GLU A 88 15.56 11.54 -3.01
N ALA A 89 16.73 12.04 -2.64
CA ALA A 89 17.40 13.08 -3.41
C ALA A 89 17.77 12.59 -4.82
N LEU A 90 18.28 11.36 -4.92
CA LEU A 90 18.63 10.73 -6.19
C LEU A 90 17.39 10.55 -7.09
N VAL A 91 16.32 9.95 -6.58
CA VAL A 91 15.09 9.73 -7.36
C VAL A 91 14.46 11.07 -7.77
N LEU A 92 14.46 12.07 -6.88
CA LEU A 92 13.93 13.39 -7.19
C LEU A 92 14.70 14.04 -8.36
N ASN A 93 16.04 14.04 -8.30
CA ASN A 93 16.87 14.59 -9.36
C ASN A 93 16.66 13.82 -10.67
N LEU A 94 16.65 12.48 -10.63
CA LEU A 94 16.44 11.66 -11.82
C LEU A 94 15.09 11.94 -12.50
N VAL A 95 14.03 12.15 -11.72
CA VAL A 95 12.69 12.47 -12.26
C VAL A 95 12.64 13.91 -12.79
N LEU A 96 13.15 14.90 -12.05
CA LEU A 96 13.03 16.32 -12.43
C LEU A 96 14.00 16.76 -13.52
N ASP A 97 15.25 16.28 -13.47
CA ASP A 97 16.30 16.66 -14.43
C ASP A 97 16.10 15.99 -15.80
N GLY A 98 15.13 15.06 -15.90
CA GLY A 98 14.84 14.33 -17.14
C GLY A 98 16.01 13.47 -17.58
N GLU A 99 16.84 12.99 -16.64
CA GLU A 99 17.88 12.02 -16.95
C GLU A 99 17.25 10.75 -17.56
N LYS A 100 18.05 9.99 -18.33
CA LYS A 100 17.52 8.83 -19.06
C LYS A 100 16.81 7.87 -18.09
N PRO A 101 15.55 7.48 -18.38
CA PRO A 101 14.75 6.59 -17.52
C PRO A 101 15.48 5.28 -17.18
N ASP A 102 16.43 4.87 -18.04
CA ASP A 102 17.38 3.78 -17.84
C ASP A 102 18.07 3.78 -16.47
N VAL A 103 18.44 4.94 -15.92
CA VAL A 103 19.18 5.02 -14.64
C VAL A 103 18.26 4.65 -13.48
N LEU A 104 17.08 5.27 -13.42
CA LEU A 104 16.09 4.96 -12.40
C LEU A 104 15.57 3.52 -12.54
N LEU A 105 15.39 3.05 -13.77
CA LEU A 105 15.02 1.66 -14.05
C LEU A 105 16.06 0.65 -13.53
N ARG A 106 17.36 0.94 -13.68
CA ARG A 106 18.44 0.08 -13.12
C ARG A 106 18.40 0.01 -11.59
N LEU A 107 17.92 1.06 -10.92
CA LEU A 107 17.74 1.04 -9.47
C LEU A 107 16.57 0.15 -9.05
N PHE A 108 15.47 0.17 -9.84
CA PHE A 108 14.34 -0.74 -9.63
C PHE A 108 14.66 -2.21 -9.98
N THR A 109 15.58 -2.45 -10.91
CA THR A 109 16.04 -3.78 -11.34
C THR A 109 17.41 -4.15 -10.76
N HIS A 110 17.86 -3.48 -9.71
CA HIS A 110 19.18 -3.75 -9.13
C HIS A 110 19.22 -5.18 -8.56
N PRO A 111 20.30 -5.98 -8.73
CA PRO A 111 20.35 -7.34 -8.21
C PRO A 111 20.23 -7.40 -6.68
N GLU A 112 20.79 -6.41 -5.98
CA GLU A 112 20.63 -6.33 -4.53
C GLU A 112 19.22 -5.85 -4.15
N LYS A 113 18.48 -6.70 -3.42
CA LYS A 113 17.15 -6.39 -2.87
C LYS A 113 17.14 -5.09 -2.07
N ALA A 114 18.20 -4.81 -1.30
CA ALA A 114 18.31 -3.59 -0.50
C ALA A 114 18.13 -2.32 -1.35
N GLN A 115 18.79 -2.27 -2.51
CA GLN A 115 18.72 -1.13 -3.41
C GLN A 115 17.32 -0.98 -4.03
N ARG A 116 16.71 -2.09 -4.45
CA ARG A 116 15.33 -2.09 -4.98
C ARG A 116 14.34 -1.58 -3.94
N VAL A 117 14.44 -2.08 -2.71
CA VAL A 117 13.59 -1.69 -1.57
C VAL A 117 13.72 -0.21 -1.27
N LYS A 118 14.94 0.31 -1.12
CA LYS A 118 15.17 1.73 -0.83
C LYS A 118 14.69 2.65 -1.96
N THR A 119 14.93 2.26 -3.21
CA THR A 119 14.47 3.02 -4.38
C THR A 119 12.95 3.10 -4.42
N ALA A 120 12.25 1.97 -4.20
CA ALA A 120 10.80 1.93 -4.14
C ALA A 120 10.23 2.73 -2.95
N MET A 121 10.86 2.67 -1.78
CA MET A 121 10.49 3.48 -0.61
C MET A 121 10.63 4.98 -0.90
N ALA A 122 11.78 5.40 -1.44
CA ALA A 122 12.07 6.78 -1.82
C ALA A 122 11.07 7.30 -2.86
N PHE A 123 10.84 6.54 -3.93
CA PHE A 123 9.89 6.91 -4.97
C PHE A 123 8.47 7.06 -4.39
N ALA A 124 8.02 6.12 -3.55
CA ALA A 124 6.69 6.21 -2.93
C ALA A 124 6.54 7.41 -1.99
N ALA A 125 7.59 7.75 -1.24
CA ALA A 125 7.61 8.91 -0.36
C ALA A 125 7.54 10.23 -1.15
N LEU A 126 8.36 10.37 -2.20
CA LEU A 126 8.33 11.53 -3.10
C LEU A 126 6.98 11.67 -3.78
N ASN A 127 6.45 10.58 -4.31
CA ASN A 127 5.16 10.59 -4.98
C ASN A 127 4.04 11.04 -4.03
N ALA A 128 4.03 10.55 -2.79
CA ALA A 128 3.04 11.02 -1.80
C ALA A 128 3.21 12.50 -1.41
N ARG A 129 4.43 13.04 -1.48
CA ARG A 129 4.76 14.41 -1.07
C ARG A 129 4.53 15.44 -2.18
N LEU A 130 4.95 15.14 -3.41
CA LEU A 130 5.08 16.11 -4.50
C LEU A 130 4.03 15.96 -5.59
N ASN A 131 3.24 14.88 -5.60
CA ASN A 131 2.30 14.65 -6.69
C ASN A 131 1.20 15.74 -6.80
N HIS A 132 0.90 16.44 -5.71
CA HIS A 132 -0.05 17.57 -5.69
C HIS A 132 0.65 18.93 -5.65
N ASP A 133 1.97 18.96 -5.83
CA ASP A 133 2.76 20.18 -5.88
C ASP A 133 2.85 20.67 -7.33
N GLU A 134 1.97 21.62 -7.66
CA GLU A 134 1.87 22.22 -8.99
C GLU A 134 3.09 23.08 -9.35
N GLU A 135 3.94 23.48 -8.40
CA GLU A 135 5.12 24.31 -8.65
C GLU A 135 6.37 23.50 -9.02
N SER A 136 6.36 22.19 -8.76
CA SER A 136 7.54 21.33 -8.85
C SER A 136 7.74 20.65 -10.22
N ASP A 137 6.77 20.72 -11.14
CA ASP A 137 6.67 19.93 -12.38
C ASP A 137 6.75 18.39 -12.18
N PHE A 138 6.82 17.91 -10.93
CA PHE A 138 7.05 16.50 -10.61
C PHE A 138 5.97 15.59 -11.17
N SER A 139 4.70 16.01 -11.10
CA SER A 139 3.58 15.20 -11.58
C SER A 139 3.66 14.95 -13.09
N GLU A 140 4.02 15.96 -13.88
CA GLU A 140 4.20 15.86 -15.33
C GLU A 140 5.39 14.95 -15.65
N LYS A 141 6.56 15.23 -15.05
CA LYS A 141 7.78 14.43 -15.24
C LYS A 141 7.64 12.97 -14.85
N LYS A 142 6.97 12.70 -13.74
CA LYS A 142 6.67 11.34 -13.28
C LYS A 142 5.72 10.62 -14.24
N ASN A 143 4.75 11.32 -14.84
CA ASN A 143 3.87 10.71 -15.84
C ASN A 143 4.64 10.40 -17.14
N GLU A 144 5.56 11.28 -17.56
CA GLU A 144 6.50 11.00 -18.67
C GLU A 144 7.34 9.75 -18.37
N PHE A 145 7.92 9.66 -17.16
CA PHE A 145 8.67 8.49 -16.72
C PHE A 145 7.85 7.20 -16.85
N TRP A 146 6.57 7.21 -16.45
CA TRP A 146 5.72 6.03 -16.59
C TRP A 146 5.49 5.61 -18.04
N VAL A 147 5.36 6.57 -18.95
CA VAL A 147 5.26 6.25 -20.38
C VAL A 147 6.56 5.63 -20.89
N ASP A 148 7.70 6.16 -20.48
CA ASP A 148 9.01 5.69 -20.96
C ASP A 148 9.39 4.29 -20.46
N VAL A 149 8.84 3.86 -19.31
CA VAL A 149 9.16 2.56 -18.69
C VAL A 149 8.01 1.56 -18.75
N GLU A 150 7.03 1.76 -19.64
CA GLU A 150 5.83 0.91 -19.75
C GLU A 150 6.17 -0.58 -19.90
N GLU A 151 7.17 -0.90 -20.72
CA GLU A 151 7.62 -2.29 -20.95
C GLU A 151 8.26 -2.92 -19.70
N HIS A 152 8.66 -2.12 -18.72
CA HIS A 152 9.35 -2.53 -17.50
C HIS A 152 8.48 -2.45 -16.23
N PHE A 153 7.18 -2.18 -16.35
CA PHE A 153 6.29 -2.14 -15.19
C PHE A 153 6.32 -3.39 -14.31
N PRO A 154 6.42 -4.62 -14.82
CA PRO A 154 6.48 -5.80 -13.97
C PRO A 154 7.66 -5.77 -12.97
N ASP A 155 8.83 -5.30 -13.41
CA ASP A 155 10.01 -5.21 -12.57
C ASP A 155 9.87 -4.13 -11.50
N ILE A 156 9.39 -2.95 -11.91
CA ILE A 156 9.15 -1.84 -10.99
C ILE A 156 8.08 -2.24 -9.95
N GLN A 157 6.99 -2.89 -10.38
CA GLN A 157 5.95 -3.41 -9.49
C GLN A 157 6.52 -4.37 -8.45
N ASN A 158 7.38 -5.29 -8.88
CA ASN A 158 7.99 -6.25 -7.96
C ASN A 158 8.90 -5.57 -6.94
N ALA A 159 9.67 -4.55 -7.31
CA ALA A 159 10.44 -3.75 -6.35
C ALA A 159 9.54 -3.08 -5.30
N PHE A 160 8.38 -2.54 -5.70
CA PHE A 160 7.38 -2.02 -4.76
C PHE A 160 6.77 -3.11 -3.88
N PHE A 161 6.53 -4.31 -4.41
CA PHE A 161 6.05 -5.44 -3.61
C PHE A 161 7.09 -5.83 -2.57
N GLU A 162 8.35 -6.01 -2.96
CA GLU A 162 9.45 -6.32 -2.04
C GLU A 162 9.57 -5.27 -0.93
N ALA A 163 9.47 -3.99 -1.27
CA ALA A 163 9.51 -2.90 -0.29
C ALA A 163 8.31 -2.94 0.67
N LEU A 164 7.12 -3.29 0.17
CA LEU A 164 5.92 -3.43 1.00
C LEU A 164 6.01 -4.63 1.94
N ILE A 165 6.62 -5.74 1.52
CA ILE A 165 6.88 -6.90 2.39
C ILE A 165 7.95 -6.55 3.43
N ALA A 166 9.08 -5.95 3.01
CA ALA A 166 10.17 -5.58 3.91
C ALA A 166 9.71 -4.59 4.99
N SER A 167 8.89 -3.59 4.63
CA SER A 167 8.33 -2.66 5.61
C SER A 167 7.33 -3.31 6.57
N ALA A 168 6.61 -4.35 6.13
CA ALA A 168 5.77 -5.13 7.03
C ALA A 168 6.59 -5.93 8.05
N GLU A 169 7.69 -6.53 7.62
CA GLU A 169 8.61 -7.29 8.46
C GLU A 169 9.33 -6.37 9.48
N GLU A 170 9.81 -5.21 9.02
CA GLU A 170 10.54 -4.24 9.84
C GLU A 170 9.64 -3.32 10.68
N GLY A 171 8.34 -3.34 10.44
CA GLY A 171 7.35 -2.55 11.14
C GLY A 171 7.34 -1.06 10.79
N THR A 172 7.68 -0.70 9.56
CA THR A 172 7.82 0.70 9.13
C THR A 172 6.61 1.20 8.35
N MET A 173 6.29 2.49 8.52
CA MET A 173 5.25 3.16 7.74
C MET A 173 5.77 3.45 6.33
N ASN A 174 4.90 3.33 5.33
CA ASN A 174 5.20 3.73 3.96
C ASN A 174 3.95 4.26 3.24
N LYS A 175 4.14 4.73 2.01
CA LYS A 175 3.07 5.17 1.09
C LYS A 175 2.98 4.31 -0.17
N ILE A 176 3.60 3.13 -0.18
CA ILE A 176 3.69 2.25 -1.34
C ILE A 176 2.30 1.87 -1.89
N PRO A 177 1.30 1.49 -1.06
CA PRO A 177 -0.03 1.19 -1.57
C PRO A 177 -0.64 2.31 -2.41
N TYR A 178 -0.39 3.58 -2.06
CA TYR A 178 -0.89 4.72 -2.81
C TYR A 178 -0.23 4.83 -4.19
N THR A 179 1.07 4.60 -4.29
CA THR A 179 1.79 4.56 -5.57
C THR A 179 1.30 3.42 -6.45
N LEU A 180 1.18 2.21 -5.91
CA LEU A 180 0.66 1.04 -6.64
C LEU A 180 -0.78 1.26 -7.14
N ALA A 181 -1.62 1.91 -6.33
CA ALA A 181 -3.05 2.06 -6.60
C ALA A 181 -3.43 3.16 -7.59
N TRP A 182 -2.62 4.21 -7.73
CA TRP A 182 -3.07 5.38 -8.51
C TRP A 182 -2.12 5.80 -9.62
N TRP A 183 -0.87 5.34 -9.56
CA TRP A 183 0.17 5.88 -10.43
C TRP A 183 0.83 4.83 -11.31
N MET A 184 0.64 3.55 -11.00
CA MET A 184 1.11 2.47 -11.86
C MET A 184 -0.03 1.96 -12.76
N PRO A 185 0.16 1.97 -14.09
CA PRO A 185 -0.72 1.27 -15.02
C PRO A 185 -0.59 -0.25 -14.85
N GLY A 186 -1.55 -1.00 -15.38
CA GLY A 186 -1.49 -2.47 -15.33
C GLY A 186 -1.66 -3.04 -13.92
N GLN A 187 -2.67 -2.58 -13.19
CA GLN A 187 -3.04 -3.12 -11.87
C GLN A 187 -3.65 -4.51 -12.01
N GLU A 188 -2.78 -5.48 -12.21
CA GLU A 188 -3.14 -6.88 -12.37
C GLU A 188 -3.53 -7.52 -11.04
N ARG A 189 -4.05 -8.74 -11.13
CA ARG A 189 -4.37 -9.60 -9.98
C ARG A 189 -3.26 -9.66 -8.93
N LYS A 190 -1.99 -9.64 -9.36
CA LYS A 190 -0.82 -9.62 -8.45
C LYS A 190 -0.84 -8.44 -7.48
N THR A 191 -1.14 -7.24 -7.97
CA THR A 191 -1.25 -6.03 -7.12
C THR A 191 -2.37 -6.19 -6.10
N ALA A 192 -3.53 -6.70 -6.52
CA ALA A 192 -4.64 -6.96 -5.61
C ALA A 192 -4.30 -8.05 -4.57
N GLU A 193 -3.58 -9.10 -4.95
CA GLU A 193 -3.13 -10.16 -4.04
C GLU A 193 -2.14 -9.63 -2.99
N VAL A 194 -1.17 -8.81 -3.37
CA VAL A 194 -0.20 -8.20 -2.45
C VAL A 194 -0.88 -7.20 -1.52
N LEU A 195 -1.78 -6.37 -2.04
CA LEU A 195 -2.54 -5.45 -1.19
C LEU A 195 -3.52 -6.19 -0.29
N ALA A 196 -4.12 -7.30 -0.73
CA ALA A 196 -4.93 -8.15 0.14
C ALA A 196 -4.09 -8.80 1.26
N TRP A 197 -2.85 -9.19 0.96
CA TRP A 197 -1.89 -9.64 1.97
C TRP A 197 -1.53 -8.49 2.92
N ALA A 198 -1.19 -7.31 2.42
CA ALA A 198 -0.80 -6.15 3.23
C ALA A 198 -1.94 -5.69 4.14
N ALA A 199 -3.18 -5.71 3.64
CA ALA A 199 -4.40 -5.48 4.41
C ALA A 199 -4.52 -6.41 5.63
N LYS A 200 -3.94 -7.62 5.55
CA LYS A 200 -4.01 -8.62 6.62
C LYS A 200 -2.83 -8.60 7.58
N HIS A 201 -1.65 -8.31 7.08
CA HIS A 201 -0.37 -8.63 7.73
C HIS A 201 0.53 -7.42 8.00
N HIS A 202 0.27 -6.27 7.37
CA HIS A 202 1.10 -5.09 7.59
C HIS A 202 0.80 -4.44 8.96
N PRO A 203 1.81 -4.13 9.79
CA PRO A 203 1.60 -3.60 11.14
C PRO A 203 1.05 -2.16 11.15
N ASP A 204 1.38 -1.35 10.14
CA ASP A 204 0.81 0.00 10.00
C ASP A 204 -0.68 -0.03 9.60
N PRO A 205 -1.59 0.53 10.43
CA PRO A 205 -3.02 0.62 10.11
C PRO A 205 -3.31 1.47 8.88
N TRP A 206 -2.49 2.46 8.51
CA TRP A 206 -2.70 3.24 7.30
C TRP A 206 -2.56 2.36 6.05
N VAL A 207 -1.49 1.56 5.98
CA VAL A 207 -1.29 0.58 4.90
C VAL A 207 -2.45 -0.41 4.85
N ARG A 208 -2.86 -0.97 5.99
CA ARG A 208 -3.97 -1.93 6.02
C ARG A 208 -5.28 -1.31 5.52
N ARG A 209 -5.62 -0.13 6.04
CA ARG A 209 -6.84 0.60 5.68
C ARG A 209 -6.88 0.91 4.19
N PHE A 210 -5.79 1.46 3.67
CA PHE A 210 -5.69 1.83 2.26
C PHE A 210 -5.80 0.59 1.37
N SER A 211 -5.12 -0.49 1.74
CA SER A 211 -5.15 -1.74 0.98
C SER A 211 -6.55 -2.38 0.97
N VAL A 212 -7.29 -2.34 2.08
CA VAL A 212 -8.71 -2.75 2.12
C VAL A 212 -9.53 -1.91 1.15
N PHE A 213 -9.42 -0.59 1.21
CA PHE A 213 -10.14 0.32 0.34
C PHE A 213 -9.88 -0.03 -1.14
N PHE A 214 -8.62 -0.11 -1.53
CA PHE A 214 -8.24 -0.33 -2.92
C PHE A 214 -8.70 -1.69 -3.44
N VAL A 215 -8.44 -2.78 -2.72
CA VAL A 215 -8.82 -4.13 -3.18
C VAL A 215 -10.33 -4.27 -3.33
N VAL A 216 -11.11 -3.63 -2.44
CA VAL A 216 -12.56 -3.74 -2.44
C VAL A 216 -13.22 -2.87 -3.52
N GLU A 217 -12.70 -1.67 -3.74
CA GLU A 217 -13.30 -0.67 -4.65
C GLU A 217 -12.74 -0.77 -6.08
N HIS A 218 -11.46 -1.07 -6.23
CA HIS A 218 -10.75 -1.04 -7.52
C HIS A 218 -10.11 -2.37 -7.92
N GLY A 219 -9.93 -3.29 -6.97
CA GLY A 219 -9.18 -4.53 -7.22
C GLY A 219 -9.85 -5.51 -8.18
N GLY A 220 -11.16 -5.38 -8.49
CA GLY A 220 -11.85 -6.21 -9.50
C GLY A 220 -11.95 -7.71 -9.18
N HIS A 221 -11.49 -8.15 -8.00
CA HIS A 221 -11.42 -9.55 -7.60
C HIS A 221 -12.30 -9.82 -6.37
N GLU A 222 -13.51 -10.29 -6.64
CA GLU A 222 -14.53 -10.45 -5.60
C GLU A 222 -14.16 -11.48 -4.54
N ASP A 223 -13.37 -12.51 -4.90
CA ASP A 223 -12.81 -13.48 -3.95
C ASP A 223 -11.94 -12.81 -2.89
N LEU A 224 -11.05 -11.89 -3.31
CA LEU A 224 -10.19 -11.13 -2.41
C LEU A 224 -11.00 -10.10 -1.61
N ALA A 225 -11.88 -9.36 -2.28
CA ALA A 225 -12.68 -8.32 -1.64
C ALA A 225 -13.62 -8.89 -0.56
N SER A 226 -14.37 -9.94 -0.87
CA SER A 226 -15.26 -10.61 0.09
C SER A 226 -14.49 -11.19 1.29
N ALA A 227 -13.32 -11.79 1.05
CA ALA A 227 -12.46 -12.31 2.11
C ALA A 227 -11.98 -11.17 3.05
N LEU A 228 -11.51 -10.06 2.49
CA LEU A 228 -11.08 -8.90 3.29
C LEU A 228 -12.21 -8.30 4.10
N LEU A 229 -13.38 -8.09 3.48
CA LEU A 229 -14.52 -7.51 4.18
C LEU A 229 -14.94 -8.38 5.36
N ARG A 230 -14.89 -9.71 5.22
CA ARG A 230 -15.15 -10.64 6.32
C ARG A 230 -14.06 -10.58 7.39
N ASP A 231 -12.81 -10.79 7.02
CA ASP A 231 -11.70 -11.00 7.96
C ASP A 231 -11.32 -9.72 8.71
N ARG A 232 -11.39 -8.56 8.05
CA ARG A 232 -10.92 -7.28 8.63
C ARG A 232 -11.96 -6.57 9.47
N THR A 233 -13.14 -7.16 9.66
CA THR A 233 -14.11 -6.68 10.67
C THR A 233 -13.53 -6.76 12.10
N HIS A 234 -12.53 -7.63 12.31
CA HIS A 234 -11.85 -7.83 13.59
C HIS A 234 -10.41 -7.30 13.59
N ASP A 235 -10.09 -6.34 12.71
CA ASP A 235 -8.80 -5.65 12.76
C ASP A 235 -8.62 -4.98 14.13
N PRO A 236 -7.42 -4.94 14.72
CA PRO A 236 -7.22 -4.30 16.02
C PRO A 236 -7.40 -2.78 15.95
N ASP A 237 -7.16 -2.17 14.77
CA ASP A 237 -7.33 -0.74 14.58
C ASP A 237 -8.77 -0.38 14.20
N TYR A 238 -9.34 0.60 14.91
CA TYR A 238 -10.72 1.05 14.69
C TYR A 238 -10.92 1.63 13.29
N ILE A 239 -9.95 2.37 12.75
CA ILE A 239 -10.07 3.04 11.47
C ILE A 239 -10.15 1.99 10.35
N VAL A 240 -9.39 0.89 10.44
CA VAL A 240 -9.50 -0.22 9.50
C VAL A 240 -10.87 -0.88 9.56
N ARG A 241 -11.38 -1.19 10.77
CA ARG A 241 -12.73 -1.75 10.95
C ARG A 241 -13.82 -0.84 10.38
N LYS A 242 -13.70 0.47 10.61
CA LYS A 242 -14.63 1.47 10.06
C LYS A 242 -14.61 1.44 8.53
N THR A 243 -13.43 1.44 7.91
CA THR A 243 -13.32 1.36 6.44
C THR A 243 -13.95 0.10 5.87
N VAL A 244 -13.77 -1.06 6.52
CA VAL A 244 -14.43 -2.31 6.12
C VAL A 244 -15.95 -2.16 6.12
N LEU A 245 -16.52 -1.53 7.15
CA LEU A 245 -17.95 -1.33 7.21
C LEU A 245 -18.44 -0.31 6.17
N ASP A 246 -17.76 0.82 6.03
CA ASP A 246 -18.08 1.84 5.04
C ASP A 246 -18.14 1.19 3.64
N GLN A 247 -17.19 0.30 3.33
CA GLN A 247 -17.16 -0.45 2.08
C GLN A 247 -18.31 -1.47 1.94
N ARG A 248 -18.66 -2.19 3.01
CA ARG A 248 -19.86 -3.06 3.01
C ARG A 248 -21.13 -2.26 2.76
N PHE A 249 -21.24 -1.08 3.36
CA PHE A 249 -22.39 -0.22 3.20
C PHE A 249 -22.50 0.30 1.77
N ARG A 250 -21.41 0.83 1.20
CA ARG A 250 -21.32 1.25 -0.22
C ARG A 250 -21.78 0.15 -1.18
N ARG A 251 -21.28 -1.08 -0.97
CA ARG A 251 -21.70 -2.25 -1.77
C ARG A 251 -23.17 -2.59 -1.61
N PHE A 252 -23.73 -2.43 -0.42
CA PHE A 252 -25.14 -2.69 -0.16
C PHE A 252 -26.05 -1.62 -0.78
N THR A 253 -25.65 -0.34 -0.74
CA THR A 253 -26.42 0.77 -1.30
C THR A 253 -26.21 0.96 -2.80
N GLY A 254 -25.15 0.39 -3.37
CA GLY A 254 -24.74 0.62 -4.76
C GLY A 254 -24.14 2.01 -5.00
N GLU A 255 -23.70 2.69 -3.93
CA GLU A 255 -22.96 3.95 -4.03
C GLU A 255 -21.49 3.63 -4.34
N TRP A 256 -21.16 3.70 -5.64
CA TRP A 256 -19.80 3.62 -6.17
C TRP A 256 -19.35 4.99 -6.65
#